data_AF-A0A844FGB3-F1
#
_entry.id   AF-A0A844FGB3-F1
#
_cell.length_a   1.000
_cell.length_b   1.000
_cell.length_c   1.000
_cell.angle_alpha   90.00
_cell.angle_beta   90.00
_cell.angle_gamma   90.00
#
_symmetry.space_group_name_H-M   'P 1'
#
loop_
_entity.id
_entity.type
_entity.pdbx_description
1 polymer ?
#
loop_
_entity_poly.entity_id
_entity_poly.type
_entity_poly.pdbx_seq_one_letter_code
_entity_poly.pdbx_strand_id
1 'polypeptide(L)'
;MDDYLRKQIMHNGVIGFGKNPNKLELKDGNYLICNRMKNLISIKNIVLFLEVFAGTFIYRYILDRDFNMLAKDATNNDFKNGIIITFIFMALVGILVYLTPRLIIPKDLGGFNIRKVED
;
A
#
# COMPACT_ATOMS: atom_id res chain seq x y z
N MET A 1 -15.35 -17.77 -1.23
CA MET A 1 -15.02 -17.06 -2.47
C MET A 1 -14.67 -15.60 -2.18
N ASP A 2 -15.54 -14.89 -1.47
CA ASP A 2 -15.36 -13.47 -1.11
C ASP A 2 -14.10 -13.17 -0.32
N ASP A 3 -13.70 -14.02 0.62
CA ASP A 3 -12.53 -13.78 1.46
C ASP A 3 -11.19 -13.87 0.69
N TYR A 4 -11.15 -14.72 -0.34
CA TYR A 4 -10.02 -14.80 -1.28
C TYR A 4 -9.99 -13.59 -2.20
N LEU A 5 -11.14 -13.25 -2.81
CA LEU A 5 -11.28 -12.10 -3.69
C LEU A 5 -10.94 -10.79 -2.96
N ARG A 6 -11.36 -10.67 -1.70
CA ARG A 6 -11.03 -9.55 -0.83
C ARG A 6 -9.53 -9.40 -0.61
N LYS A 7 -8.84 -10.50 -0.29
CA LYS A 7 -7.37 -10.49 -0.14
C LYS A 7 -6.68 -10.07 -1.45
N GLN A 8 -7.15 -10.58 -2.59
CA GLN A 8 -6.66 -10.19 -3.90
C GLN A 8 -6.85 -8.68 -4.16
N ILE A 9 -8.02 -8.12 -3.85
CA ILE A 9 -8.30 -6.68 -4.01
C ILE A 9 -7.44 -5.83 -3.07
N MET A 10 -7.26 -6.27 -1.83
CA MET A 10 -6.44 -5.58 -0.84
C MET A 10 -4.99 -5.47 -1.31
N HIS A 11 -4.39 -6.57 -1.75
CA HIS A 11 -2.94 -6.63 -2.03
C HIS A 11 -2.57 -6.38 -3.51
N ASN A 12 -3.41 -6.81 -4.44
CA ASN A 12 -3.08 -6.81 -5.88
C ASN A 12 -4.06 -5.98 -6.72
N GLY A 13 -5.14 -5.46 -6.13
CA GLY A 13 -6.19 -4.75 -6.87
C GLY A 13 -5.68 -3.45 -7.48
N VAL A 14 -5.54 -3.44 -8.81
CA VAL A 14 -5.26 -2.26 -9.62
C VAL A 14 -6.46 -2.01 -10.53
N ILE A 15 -6.92 -0.76 -10.57
CA ILE A 15 -7.98 -0.33 -11.49
C ILE A 15 -7.37 0.07 -12.83
N GLY A 16 -8.02 -0.32 -13.93
CA GLY A 16 -7.59 0.04 -15.27
C GLY A 16 -7.57 1.56 -15.48
N PHE A 17 -6.51 2.06 -16.13
CA PHE A 17 -6.42 3.46 -16.55
C PHE A 17 -7.04 3.64 -17.95
N GLY A 18 -7.82 4.70 -18.15
CA GLY A 18 -8.36 5.05 -19.48
C GLY A 18 -9.69 4.38 -19.83
N LYS A 19 -9.74 3.65 -20.96
CA LYS A 19 -10.99 3.27 -21.67
C LYS A 19 -11.98 2.40 -20.87
N ASN A 20 -11.54 1.68 -19.84
CA ASN A 20 -12.40 0.82 -19.00
C ASN A 20 -12.12 1.03 -17.50
N PRO A 21 -12.59 2.15 -16.92
CA PRO A 21 -12.24 2.54 -15.56
C PRO A 21 -12.87 1.68 -14.45
N ASN A 22 -13.82 0.81 -14.81
CA ASN A 22 -14.51 -0.12 -13.91
C ASN A 22 -13.95 -1.54 -14.02
N LYS A 23 -12.85 -1.72 -14.75
CA LYS A 23 -12.13 -2.98 -14.84
C LYS A 23 -11.10 -3.05 -13.72
N LEU A 24 -11.19 -4.10 -12.92
CA LEU A 24 -10.26 -4.48 -11.88
C LEU A 24 -9.45 -5.67 -12.39
N GLU A 25 -8.13 -5.53 -12.42
CA GLU A 25 -7.23 -6.60 -12.83
C GLU A 25 -6.67 -7.28 -11.58
N LEU A 26 -6.93 -8.58 -11.46
CA LEU A 26 -6.41 -9.45 -10.39
C LEU A 26 -5.60 -10.59 -11.02
N LYS A 27 -4.85 -11.34 -10.20
CA LYS A 27 -4.00 -12.44 -10.69
C LYS A 27 -4.77 -13.52 -11.46
N ASP A 28 -6.05 -13.70 -11.17
CA ASP A 28 -6.93 -14.73 -11.70
C ASP A 28 -7.85 -14.24 -12.84
N GLY A 29 -7.65 -12.98 -13.27
CA GLY A 29 -8.29 -12.42 -14.45
C GLY A 29 -8.89 -11.04 -14.22
N ASN A 30 -9.78 -10.69 -15.14
CA ASN A 30 -10.40 -9.38 -15.22
C ASN A 30 -11.77 -9.37 -14.54
N TYR A 31 -12.06 -8.33 -13.78
CA TYR A 31 -13.33 -8.17 -13.07
C TYR A 31 -13.97 -6.82 -13.37
N LEU A 32 -15.29 -6.79 -13.53
CA LEU A 32 -16.08 -5.57 -13.53
C LEU A 32 -16.51 -5.25 -12.10
N ILE A 33 -16.30 -4.01 -11.69
CA ILE A 33 -16.64 -3.50 -10.36
C ILE A 33 -17.51 -2.25 -10.47
N CYS A 34 -18.33 -2.00 -9.45
CA CYS A 34 -19.10 -0.77 -9.38
C CYS A 34 -18.22 0.46 -9.05
N ASN A 35 -18.72 1.66 -9.36
CA ASN A 35 -18.00 2.92 -9.09
C ASN A 35 -17.59 3.07 -7.61
N ARG A 36 -18.40 2.55 -6.67
CA ARG A 36 -18.10 2.61 -5.24
C ARG A 36 -16.86 1.79 -4.90
N MET A 37 -16.76 0.56 -5.40
CA MET A 37 -15.57 -0.29 -5.18
C MET A 37 -14.34 0.32 -5.85
N LYS A 38 -14.50 0.86 -7.07
CA LYS A 38 -13.42 1.58 -7.77
C LYS A 38 -12.87 2.72 -6.92
N ASN A 39 -13.74 3.54 -6.34
CA ASN A 39 -13.32 4.66 -5.49
C ASN A 39 -12.58 4.17 -4.24
N LEU A 40 -13.05 3.10 -3.59
CA LEU A 40 -12.35 2.52 -2.43
C LEU A 40 -10.96 2.00 -2.79
N ILE A 41 -10.81 1.31 -3.92
CA ILE A 41 -9.50 0.83 -4.40
C ILE A 41 -8.58 2.00 -4.75
N SER A 42 -9.11 3.05 -5.38
CA SER A 42 -8.35 4.27 -5.69
C SER A 42 -7.85 4.96 -4.41
N ILE A 43 -8.75 5.16 -3.43
CA ILE A 43 -8.40 5.75 -2.13
C ILE A 43 -7.35 4.90 -1.42
N LYS A 44 -7.51 3.56 -1.40
CA LYS A 44 -6.52 2.64 -0.85
C LYS A 44 -5.14 2.87 -1.45
N ASN A 45 -5.04 2.92 -2.77
CA ASN A 45 -3.76 3.09 -3.46
C ASN A 45 -3.14 4.47 -3.20
N ILE A 46 -3.95 5.54 -3.18
CA ILE A 46 -3.48 6.90 -2.87
C ILE A 46 -2.98 6.99 -1.43
N VAL A 47 -3.72 6.45 -0.47
CA VAL A 47 -3.34 6.48 0.96
C VAL A 47 -2.04 5.70 1.17
N LEU A 48 -1.92 4.49 0.63
CA LEU A 48 -0.68 3.71 0.70
C LEU A 48 0.52 4.48 0.10
N PHE A 49 0.33 5.15 -1.03
CA PHE A 49 1.37 5.97 -1.63
C PHE A 49 1.78 7.13 -0.72
N LEU A 50 0.80 7.87 -0.18
CA LEU A 50 1.05 9.00 0.72
C LEU A 50 1.74 8.55 2.02
N GLU A 51 1.33 7.42 2.59
CA GLU A 51 1.94 6.84 3.80
C GLU A 51 3.41 6.49 3.59
N VAL A 52 3.73 5.78 2.50
CA VAL A 52 5.13 5.43 2.17
C VAL A 52 5.93 6.68 1.84
N PHE A 53 5.37 7.62 1.08
CA PHE A 53 6.02 8.87 0.71
C PHE A 53 6.35 9.71 1.95
N ALA A 54 5.35 10.06 2.76
CA ALA A 54 5.53 10.85 3.97
C ALA A 54 6.45 10.14 4.98
N GLY A 55 6.26 8.83 5.16
CA GLY A 55 7.10 8.01 6.02
C GLY A 55 8.57 8.05 5.61
N THR A 56 8.86 8.02 4.31
CA THR A 56 10.23 8.11 3.79
C THR A 56 10.88 9.46 4.12
N PHE A 57 10.14 10.57 4.03
CA PHE A 57 10.64 11.89 4.43
C PHE A 57 10.91 11.97 5.94
N ILE A 58 10.02 11.44 6.78
CA ILE A 58 10.21 11.41 8.23
C ILE A 58 11.43 10.55 8.60
N TYR A 59 11.53 9.35 8.02
CA TYR A 59 12.68 8.47 8.19
C TYR A 59 13.99 9.18 7.82
N ARG A 60 14.02 9.83 6.65
CA ARG A 60 15.19 10.57 6.20
C ARG A 60 15.54 11.71 7.14
N TYR A 61 14.54 12.48 7.57
CA TYR A 61 14.73 13.57 8.53
C TYR A 61 15.33 13.09 9.85
N ILE A 62 14.87 11.95 10.38
CA ILE A 62 15.42 11.37 11.62
C ILE A 62 16.89 10.96 11.43
N LEU A 63 17.21 10.27 10.32
CA LEU A 63 18.58 9.87 10.04
C LEU A 63 19.53 11.05 9.89
N ASP A 64 19.09 12.11 9.22
CA ASP A 64 19.91 13.28 8.97
C ASP A 64 20.06 14.14 10.23
N ARG A 65 19.00 14.30 11.05
CA ARG A 65 19.02 15.12 12.27
C ARG A 65 19.77 14.45 13.42
N ASP A 66 19.50 13.17 13.67
CA ASP A 66 19.90 12.51 14.92
C ASP A 66 21.16 11.65 14.76
N PHE A 67 21.51 11.22 13.54
CA PHE A 67 22.59 10.26 13.31
C PHE A 67 23.65 10.74 12.33
N ASN A 68 23.49 11.93 11.74
CA ASN A 68 24.47 12.55 10.83
C ASN A 68 25.01 11.56 9.77
N MET A 69 24.20 10.59 9.33
CA MET A 69 24.69 9.43 8.54
C MET A 69 25.27 9.82 7.18
N LEU A 70 24.97 11.03 6.69
CA LEU A 70 25.50 11.58 5.45
C LEU A 70 26.72 12.48 5.65
N ALA A 71 27.02 12.85 6.90
CA ALA A 71 28.21 13.60 7.21
C ALA A 71 29.43 12.70 6.98
N LYS A 72 30.50 13.29 6.47
CA LYS A 72 31.76 12.58 6.14
C LYS A 72 32.42 11.91 7.36
N ASP A 73 31.94 12.26 8.56
CA ASP A 73 32.52 11.92 9.86
C ASP A 73 31.64 10.91 10.64
N ALA A 74 30.66 10.28 9.99
CA ALA A 74 29.75 9.33 10.64
C ALA A 74 30.52 8.18 11.32
N THR A 75 30.24 7.94 12.60
CA THR A 75 30.93 6.90 13.38
C THR A 75 30.29 5.52 13.15
N ASN A 76 31.01 4.45 13.52
CA ASN A 76 30.45 3.09 13.51
C ASN A 76 29.17 2.95 14.36
N ASN A 77 29.05 3.73 15.43
CA ASN A 77 27.85 3.74 16.28
C ASN A 77 26.66 4.42 15.56
N ASP A 78 26.90 5.51 14.84
CA ASP A 78 25.87 6.19 14.05
C ASP A 78 25.35 5.28 12.94
N PHE A 79 26.25 4.53 12.30
CA PHE A 79 25.88 3.53 11.30
C PHE A 79 25.01 2.42 11.89
N LYS A 80 25.39 1.88 13.05
CA LYS A 80 24.62 0.83 13.76
C LYS A 80 23.22 1.33 14.17
N ASN A 81 23.12 2.53 14.71
CA ASN A 81 21.84 3.13 15.10
C ASN A 81 20.96 3.42 13.89
N GLY A 82 21.54 3.92 12.81
CA GLY A 82 20.83 4.14 11.55
C GLY A 82 20.27 2.86 10.95
N ILE A 83 21.00 1.73 11.02
CA ILE A 83 20.48 0.41 10.63
C ILE A 83 19.27 0.02 11.49
N ILE A 84 19.34 0.19 12.81
CA ILE A 84 18.22 -0.14 13.71
C ILE A 84 16.98 0.66 13.34
N ILE A 85 17.13 1.96 13.09
CA ILE A 85 16.02 2.84 12.70
C ILE A 85 15.46 2.46 11.34
N THR A 86 16.31 2.05 10.41
CA THR A 86 15.90 1.55 9.10
C THR A 86 15.04 0.29 9.24
N PHE A 87 15.41 -0.66 10.12
CA PHE A 87 14.59 -1.84 10.39
C PHE A 87 13.24 -1.47 11.03
N ILE A 88 13.23 -0.54 11.99
CA ILE A 88 11.99 -0.04 12.60
C ILE A 88 11.08 0.59 11.54
N PHE A 89 11.64 1.41 10.65
CA PHE A 89 10.89 2.03 9.56
C PHE A 89 10.29 0.98 8.62
N MET A 90 11.07 -0.02 8.18
CA MET A 90 10.56 -1.10 7.33
C MET A 90 9.44 -1.89 8.01
N ALA A 91 9.58 -2.20 9.29
CA ALA A 91 8.55 -2.90 10.05
C ALA A 91 7.25 -2.07 10.13
N LEU A 92 7.37 -0.76 10.35
CA LEU A 92 6.24 0.17 10.41
C LEU A 92 5.53 0.28 9.04
N VAL A 93 6.29 0.37 7.94
CA VAL A 93 5.73 0.32 6.58
C VAL A 93 5.01 -1.01 6.35
N GLY A 94 5.59 -2.15 6.75
CA GLY A 94 4.95 -3.46 6.62
C GLY A 94 3.60 -3.54 7.36
N ILE A 95 3.54 -3.00 8.57
CA ILE A 95 2.29 -2.93 9.37
C ILE A 95 1.25 -2.05 8.66
N LEU A 96 1.63 -0.87 8.16
CA LEU A 96 0.72 0.04 7.45
C LEU A 96 0.18 -0.59 6.16
N VAL A 97 1.06 -1.19 5.35
CA VAL A 97 0.66 -1.90 4.11
C VAL A 97 -0.32 -3.04 4.41
N TYR A 98 -0.26 -3.65 5.59
CA TYR A 98 -1.22 -4.65 6.03
C TYR A 98 -2.54 -4.06 6.55
N LEU A 99 -2.47 -2.97 7.33
CA LEU A 99 -3.65 -2.37 7.99
C LEU A 99 -4.49 -1.50 7.06
N THR A 100 -3.86 -0.62 6.27
CA THR A 100 -4.54 0.38 5.43
C THR A 100 -5.53 -0.26 4.45
N PRO A 101 -5.18 -1.31 3.68
CA PRO A 101 -6.15 -2.02 2.83
C PRO A 101 -7.27 -2.69 3.62
N ARG A 102 -6.99 -3.15 4.84
CA ARG A 102 -7.95 -3.88 5.66
C ARG A 102 -9.02 -2.96 6.25
N LEU A 103 -8.65 -1.70 6.50
CA LEU A 103 -9.55 -0.65 6.96
C LEU A 103 -10.40 -0.09 5.81
N ILE A 104 -9.81 0.09 4.63
CA ILE A 104 -10.50 0.71 3.48
C ILE A 104 -11.39 -0.28 2.72
N ILE A 105 -10.93 -1.54 2.54
CA ILE A 105 -11.68 -2.56 1.80
C ILE A 105 -12.60 -3.33 2.76
N PRO A 106 -13.94 -3.21 2.60
CA PRO A 106 -14.91 -3.85 3.49
C PRO A 106 -14.82 -5.37 3.44
N LYS A 107 -15.29 -6.03 4.51
CA LYS A 107 -15.34 -7.50 4.62
C LYS A 107 -16.41 -8.10 3.71
N ASP A 108 -17.56 -7.47 3.64
CA ASP A 108 -18.65 -7.89 2.78
C ASP A 108 -18.49 -7.28 1.39
N LEU A 109 -18.29 -8.14 0.39
CA LEU A 109 -18.15 -7.76 -1.01
C LEU A 109 -19.47 -7.86 -1.79
N GLY A 110 -20.51 -8.49 -1.22
CA GLY A 110 -21.78 -8.76 -1.91
C GLY A 110 -22.48 -7.48 -2.40
N GLY A 111 -22.32 -6.37 -1.68
CA GLY A 111 -22.86 -5.06 -2.06
C GLY A 111 -22.14 -4.36 -3.23
N PHE A 112 -21.07 -4.92 -3.78
CA PHE A 112 -20.24 -4.27 -4.81
C PHE A 112 -20.41 -4.85 -6.23
N ASN A 113 -21.29 -5.85 -6.41
CA ASN A 113 -21.64 -6.45 -7.70
C ASN A 113 -20.40 -6.76 -8.57
N ILE A 114 -19.43 -7.47 -7.97
CA ILE A 114 -18.17 -7.81 -8.63
C ILE A 114 -18.42 -9.00 -9.57
N ARG A 115 -18.13 -8.83 -10.85
CA ARG A 115 -18.35 -9.88 -11.87
C ARG A 115 -17.05 -10.18 -12.60
N LYS A 116 -16.72 -11.46 -12.74
CA LYS A 116 -15.59 -11.87 -13.58
C LYS A 116 -15.96 -11.64 -15.05
N VAL A 117 -15.05 -11.07 -15.82
CA VAL A 117 -15.14 -11.00 -17.27
C VAL A 117 -14.42 -12.24 -17.80
N GLU A 118 -15.16 -13.13 -18.46
CA GLU A 118 -14.55 -14.19 -19.26
C GLU A 118 -13.97 -13.54 -20.52
N ASP A 119 -12.71 -13.84 -20.82
CA ASP A 119 -12.05 -13.41 -22.05
C ASP A 119 -12.64 -14.15 -23.27
#